data_AF-A0A1Z5KRM5-F1
#
_entry.id   AF-A0A1Z5KRM5-F1
#
_cell.length_a   1.000
_cell.length_b   1.000
_cell.length_c   1.000
_cell.angle_alpha   90.00
_cell.angle_beta   90.00
_cell.angle_gamma   90.00
#
_symmetry.space_group_name_H-M   'P 1'
#
loop_
_entity.id
_entity.type
_entity.pdbx_description
1 polymer ?
#
loop_
_entity_poly.entity_id
_entity_poly.type
_entity_poly.pdbx_seq_one_letter_code
_entity_poly.pdbx_strand_id
1 'polypeptide(L)'
;MVLVTPRKARSGSSPQGNGFLRTTAMGCILGIMVFYLGFLIGSTSKLFTSEKEVQRRIEEGIKNQILKLKLENTPTLKDDTASRFPPSVQGIATGVARVPRTEFATTFDMGVPLDPDTPQNNEVLIFYSSEKAHPKDLYKAAEAALQTTIPTLSSREATANCEYLNVILTDFSNRKQCVALFGQYEAFHIQKFMRLPEDGGKLDASAPLRLVNRGAQASGRKSTKPPSKEDTIKYWEILRQYLGSLDSVLAQLKPIAEKVAVNNSIVVLVCNLGQSELLLNFICSARSKGISLNGVLVFATDEETRDLAIANGVAAFYDETNFGSMPKEAAGRYADSTFTSMMLAKVYCVQMISMLGYDILFQDVDIVWHQNPLDFFHDTNNPNYGFDAYFQDDGNHGLFYAPYSANTGFYYIRNNDKTVHFFNSFLMSGDLIFATHSHQVPLVALLTEHASMYGLRVKIFARTENEFPGGHAFHRRKELMKDIIAGIEKPYIFHMSWTHSKENKIKFFQQLGEWYVQDQCVQQPVAAIAGADADQVLRGDMTLLDTCCVREPVVVCHYRDKPSKIPCKEFPPIDNGKPSFW
;
A
#
# COMPACT_ATOMS: atom_id res chain seq x y z
N MET A 1 20.17 -17.44 59.46
CA MET A 1 19.71 -18.46 60.42
C MET A 1 20.09 -19.82 59.81
N VAL A 2 21.05 -20.52 60.44
CA VAL A 2 21.38 -21.96 60.31
C VAL A 2 21.84 -22.44 58.90
N LEU A 3 23.16 -22.56 58.65
CA LEU A 3 24.02 -23.78 58.70
C LEU A 3 23.67 -24.76 57.55
N VAL A 4 24.59 -25.26 56.72
CA VAL A 4 25.74 -26.14 57.02
C VAL A 4 26.69 -26.19 55.80
N THR A 5 28.00 -26.21 56.07
CA THR A 5 29.12 -26.60 55.17
C THR A 5 29.66 -27.96 55.67
N PRO A 6 30.78 -28.56 55.21
CA PRO A 6 31.41 -28.75 53.89
C PRO A 6 31.92 -30.24 53.75
N ARG A 7 32.97 -30.46 52.92
CA ARG A 7 34.16 -31.35 53.10
C ARG A 7 34.24 -32.62 52.23
N LYS A 8 35.22 -32.70 51.31
CA LYS A 8 36.67 -33.10 51.44
C LYS A 8 36.82 -34.59 51.02
N ALA A 9 37.91 -35.13 50.48
CA ALA A 9 39.27 -34.66 50.22
C ALA A 9 40.04 -35.78 49.47
N ARG A 10 41.10 -35.38 48.74
CA ARG A 10 42.44 -36.04 48.58
C ARG A 10 42.46 -37.44 47.97
N SER A 11 43.50 -37.95 47.32
CA SER A 11 44.94 -37.68 47.15
C SER A 11 45.35 -38.45 45.88
N GLY A 12 46.29 -38.09 45.02
CA GLY A 12 47.67 -37.69 45.26
C GLY A 12 48.60 -38.80 44.74
N SER A 13 49.53 -38.47 43.83
CA SER A 13 50.92 -38.99 43.74
C SER A 13 51.52 -38.73 42.35
N SER A 14 52.65 -38.02 42.36
CA SER A 14 53.66 -37.96 41.30
C SER A 14 54.67 -39.12 41.46
N PRO A 15 55.55 -39.44 40.49
CA PRO A 15 56.83 -38.72 40.40
C PRO A 15 57.50 -38.60 39.01
N GLN A 16 58.22 -37.48 38.86
CA GLN A 16 59.57 -37.22 38.30
C GLN A 16 60.06 -37.87 36.98
N GLY A 17 60.62 -37.00 36.11
CA GLY A 17 61.83 -37.32 35.32
C GLY A 17 61.98 -36.60 33.96
N ASN A 18 63.07 -35.82 33.83
CA ASN A 18 63.73 -35.33 32.62
C ASN A 18 63.13 -34.15 31.80
N GLY A 19 63.86 -33.03 31.77
CA GLY A 19 63.55 -31.94 30.83
C GLY A 19 64.50 -30.74 30.80
N PHE A 20 65.76 -30.85 31.23
CA PHE A 20 66.71 -29.71 31.25
C PHE A 20 67.18 -29.27 29.84
N LEU A 21 66.68 -29.88 28.76
CA LEU A 21 66.88 -29.41 27.38
C LEU A 21 65.67 -28.69 26.76
N ARG A 22 64.54 -28.54 27.48
CA ARG A 22 63.34 -27.87 26.95
C ARG A 22 63.30 -26.35 27.16
N THR A 23 64.11 -25.81 28.07
CA THR A 23 63.95 -24.42 28.51
C THR A 23 64.56 -23.38 27.55
N THR A 24 65.56 -23.75 26.74
CA THR A 24 66.21 -22.82 25.81
C THR A 24 65.52 -22.73 24.45
N ALA A 25 64.92 -23.84 23.97
CA ALA A 25 64.15 -23.86 22.72
C ALA A 25 62.77 -23.16 22.84
N MET A 26 62.19 -23.15 24.04
CA MET A 26 60.89 -22.54 24.30
C MET A 26 60.96 -21.01 24.38
N GLY A 27 62.12 -20.44 24.73
CA GLY A 27 62.35 -18.98 24.75
C GLY A 27 62.42 -18.33 23.36
N CYS A 28 63.05 -19.00 22.38
CA CYS A 28 63.15 -18.47 21.01
C CYS A 28 61.82 -18.56 20.25
N ILE A 29 60.98 -19.57 20.51
CA ILE A 29 59.66 -19.71 19.88
C ILE A 29 58.66 -18.71 20.47
N LEU A 30 58.72 -18.42 21.78
CA LEU A 30 57.86 -17.41 22.42
C LEU A 30 58.22 -15.99 21.95
N GLY A 31 59.50 -15.69 21.72
CA GLY A 31 59.94 -14.40 21.18
C GLY A 31 59.44 -14.13 19.75
N ILE A 32 59.44 -15.15 18.90
CA ILE A 32 58.93 -15.05 17.51
C ILE A 32 57.39 -14.96 17.50
N MET A 33 56.70 -15.70 18.38
CA MET A 33 55.24 -15.59 18.50
C MET A 33 54.79 -14.23 19.02
N VAL A 34 55.49 -13.62 19.98
CA VAL A 34 55.14 -12.29 20.50
C VAL A 34 55.42 -11.18 19.48
N PHE A 35 56.47 -11.31 18.65
CA PHE A 35 56.76 -10.36 17.58
C PHE A 35 55.70 -10.43 16.45
N TYR A 36 55.25 -11.63 16.06
CA TYR A 36 54.18 -11.79 15.08
C TYR A 36 52.79 -11.43 15.62
N LEU A 37 52.50 -11.68 16.90
CA LEU A 37 51.27 -11.20 17.54
C LEU A 37 51.26 -9.67 17.63
N GLY A 38 52.40 -9.04 17.93
CA GLY A 38 52.54 -7.58 17.95
C GLY A 38 52.34 -6.94 16.56
N PHE A 39 52.80 -7.60 15.50
CA PHE A 39 52.64 -7.12 14.12
C PHE A 39 51.21 -7.33 13.56
N LEU A 40 50.55 -8.42 13.96
CA LEU A 40 49.14 -8.69 13.64
C LEU A 40 48.17 -7.77 14.40
N ILE A 41 48.49 -7.42 15.66
CA ILE A 41 47.70 -6.48 16.46
C ILE A 41 47.94 -5.03 16.00
N GLY A 42 49.10 -4.73 15.41
CA GLY A 42 49.44 -3.39 14.88
C GLY A 42 48.82 -3.02 13.53
N SER A 43 48.13 -3.92 12.83
CA SER A 43 47.64 -3.68 11.46
C SER A 43 46.14 -3.88 11.24
N THR A 44 45.32 -3.94 12.31
CA THR A 44 43.86 -3.92 12.18
C THR A 44 43.20 -3.08 13.27
N SER A 45 43.33 -1.76 13.17
CA SER A 45 42.43 -0.83 13.85
C SER A 45 41.07 -0.82 13.14
N LYS A 46 40.16 -1.71 13.55
CA LYS A 46 38.68 -1.58 13.57
C LYS A 46 38.06 -2.97 13.68
N LEU A 47 37.76 -3.44 14.88
CA LEU A 47 36.65 -4.37 15.11
C LEU A 47 36.39 -4.52 16.62
N PHE A 48 35.64 -3.58 17.21
CA PHE A 48 34.98 -3.84 18.49
C PHE A 48 33.60 -4.44 18.20
N THR A 49 33.53 -5.76 18.05
CA THR A 49 32.29 -6.51 18.29
C THR A 49 32.21 -6.81 19.78
N SER A 50 31.12 -6.39 20.44
CA SER A 50 30.95 -6.63 21.88
C SER A 50 31.04 -8.13 22.21
N GLU A 51 31.53 -8.47 23.41
CA GLU A 51 31.63 -9.85 23.91
C GLU A 51 30.31 -10.62 23.77
N LYS A 52 29.17 -9.93 23.92
CA LYS A 52 27.82 -10.47 23.67
C LYS A 52 27.57 -10.89 22.22
N GLU A 53 28.13 -10.17 21.24
CA GLU A 53 27.98 -10.49 19.82
C GLU A 53 28.86 -11.68 19.43
N VAL A 54 30.04 -11.82 20.06
CA VAL A 54 30.89 -13.01 19.90
C VAL A 54 30.21 -14.24 20.50
N GLN A 55 29.66 -14.12 21.71
CA GLN A 55 28.90 -15.19 22.37
C GLN A 55 27.70 -15.65 21.52
N ARG A 56 26.93 -14.69 20.97
CA ARG A 56 25.78 -14.96 20.11
C ARG A 56 26.18 -15.72 18.84
N ARG A 57 27.28 -15.33 18.20
CA ARG A 57 27.80 -16.00 16.99
C ARG A 57 28.33 -17.40 17.27
N ILE A 58 28.94 -17.62 18.43
CA ILE A 58 29.36 -18.95 18.87
C ILE A 58 28.14 -19.84 19.14
N GLU A 59 27.11 -19.34 19.82
CA GLU A 59 25.87 -20.09 20.06
C GLU A 59 25.10 -20.41 18.77
N GLU A 60 25.02 -19.46 17.83
CA GLU A 60 24.45 -19.70 16.49
C GLU A 60 25.29 -20.70 15.69
N GLY A 61 26.62 -20.62 15.78
CA GLY A 61 27.55 -21.56 15.17
C GLY A 61 27.34 -22.98 15.69
N ILE A 62 27.29 -23.16 17.01
CA ILE A 62 27.06 -24.45 17.67
C ILE A 62 25.66 -25.00 17.32
N LYS A 63 24.61 -24.17 17.32
CA LYS A 63 23.26 -24.59 16.89
C LYS A 63 23.24 -25.08 15.45
N ASN A 64 23.90 -24.36 14.55
CA ASN A 64 23.99 -24.74 13.13
C ASN A 64 24.80 -26.03 12.96
N GLN A 65 25.84 -26.24 13.75
CA GLN A 65 26.66 -27.46 13.72
C GLN A 65 25.89 -28.66 14.30
N ILE A 66 25.13 -28.47 15.38
CA ILE A 66 24.21 -29.49 15.92
C ILE A 66 23.11 -29.82 14.92
N LEU A 67 22.57 -28.83 14.19
CA LEU A 67 21.58 -29.05 13.14
C LEU A 67 22.19 -29.85 11.97
N LYS A 68 23.42 -29.51 11.55
CA LYS A 68 24.18 -30.26 10.55
C LYS A 68 24.43 -31.70 10.98
N LEU A 69 24.88 -31.92 12.22
CA LEU A 69 25.12 -33.26 12.77
C LEU A 69 23.82 -34.07 12.96
N LYS A 70 22.67 -33.40 13.17
CA LYS A 70 21.36 -34.05 13.17
C LYS A 70 20.90 -34.42 11.75
N LEU A 71 21.19 -33.58 10.76
CA LEU A 71 20.95 -33.85 9.34
C LEU A 71 21.85 -34.98 8.80
N GLU A 72 23.12 -35.02 9.20
CA GLU A 72 24.10 -36.05 8.81
C GLU A 72 23.83 -37.42 9.45
N ASN A 73 23.12 -37.47 10.59
CA ASN A 73 22.67 -38.71 11.25
C ASN A 73 21.25 -39.14 10.87
N THR A 74 20.62 -38.47 9.90
CA THR A 74 19.35 -38.92 9.33
C THR A 74 19.66 -40.01 8.29
N PRO A 75 18.93 -41.15 8.26
CA PRO A 75 19.17 -42.21 7.27
C PRO A 75 19.21 -41.60 5.87
N THR A 76 20.26 -41.91 5.10
CA THR A 76 20.39 -41.53 3.69
C THR A 76 19.08 -41.86 2.97
N LEU A 77 18.40 -40.82 2.48
CA LEU A 77 17.26 -40.93 1.58
C LEU A 77 17.67 -41.86 0.44
N LYS A 78 17.13 -43.07 0.45
CA LYS A 78 17.11 -43.94 -0.74
C LYS A 78 16.42 -43.15 -1.85
N ASP A 79 16.68 -43.48 -3.11
CA ASP A 79 15.89 -42.99 -4.25
C ASP A 79 14.40 -43.26 -3.97
N ASP A 80 13.71 -42.27 -3.40
CA ASP A 80 12.43 -42.50 -2.73
C ASP A 80 11.30 -42.30 -3.73
N THR A 81 10.89 -43.39 -4.37
CA THR A 81 9.69 -43.43 -5.20
C THR A 81 8.41 -43.38 -4.36
N ALA A 82 8.49 -43.14 -3.04
CA ALA A 82 7.30 -42.98 -2.22
C ALA A 82 6.53 -41.72 -2.61
N SER A 83 5.20 -41.81 -2.46
CA SER A 83 4.32 -40.65 -2.59
C SER A 83 4.73 -39.57 -1.59
N ARG A 84 4.77 -38.32 -2.07
CA ARG A 84 5.00 -37.12 -1.26
C ARG A 84 3.92 -36.92 -0.21
N PHE A 85 2.69 -37.27 -0.56
CA PHE A 85 1.53 -37.15 0.31
C PHE A 85 1.01 -38.54 0.69
N PRO A 86 0.95 -38.89 1.99
CA PRO A 86 0.43 -40.18 2.42
C PRO A 86 -1.08 -40.29 2.15
N PRO A 87 -1.63 -41.52 2.08
CA PRO A 87 -3.06 -41.74 1.82
C PRO A 87 -4.01 -40.97 2.73
N SER A 88 -3.61 -40.69 3.98
CA SER A 88 -4.42 -39.96 4.95
C SER A 88 -4.70 -38.49 4.59
N VAL A 89 -3.92 -37.89 3.68
CA VAL A 89 -4.09 -36.49 3.25
C VAL A 89 -4.39 -36.36 1.76
N GLN A 90 -4.60 -37.46 1.05
CA GLN A 90 -4.89 -37.45 -0.40
C GLN A 90 -6.20 -36.76 -0.75
N GLY A 91 -7.13 -36.59 0.20
CA GLY A 91 -8.32 -35.74 0.01
C GLY A 91 -8.03 -34.24 -0.01
N ILE A 92 -6.80 -33.83 0.32
CA ILE A 92 -6.35 -32.43 0.38
C ILE A 92 -5.25 -32.20 -0.66
N ALA A 93 -4.26 -33.10 -0.72
CA ALA A 93 -3.12 -33.00 -1.63
C ALA A 93 -2.63 -34.38 -2.08
N THR A 94 -2.45 -34.54 -3.39
CA THR A 94 -1.93 -35.72 -4.08
C THR A 94 -0.65 -35.42 -4.85
N GLY A 95 -0.38 -34.14 -5.14
CA GLY A 95 0.84 -33.70 -5.81
C GLY A 95 1.06 -32.20 -5.66
N VAL A 96 2.24 -31.73 -6.08
CA VAL A 96 2.60 -30.30 -6.05
C VAL A 96 3.50 -29.97 -7.24
N ALA A 97 3.37 -28.76 -7.80
CA ALA A 97 4.23 -28.21 -8.84
C ALA A 97 4.69 -26.78 -8.51
N ARG A 98 5.80 -26.36 -9.10
CA ARG A 98 6.30 -24.99 -9.09
C ARG A 98 5.99 -24.31 -10.41
N VAL A 99 5.63 -23.04 -10.38
CA VAL A 99 5.36 -22.23 -11.58
C VAL A 99 6.06 -20.88 -11.45
N PRO A 100 6.64 -20.31 -12.52
CA PRO A 100 7.19 -18.95 -12.48
C PRO A 100 6.16 -17.92 -12.02
N ARG A 101 6.50 -17.09 -11.02
CA ARG A 101 5.53 -16.21 -10.35
C ARG A 101 4.94 -15.14 -11.26
N THR A 102 5.79 -14.45 -12.05
CA THR A 102 5.33 -13.44 -13.00
C THR A 102 4.40 -14.02 -14.05
N GLU A 103 4.75 -15.18 -14.60
CA GLU A 103 3.93 -15.89 -15.59
C GLU A 103 2.56 -16.28 -15.01
N PHE A 104 2.54 -16.78 -13.77
CA PHE A 104 1.32 -17.13 -13.07
C PHE A 104 0.41 -15.92 -12.87
N ALA A 105 0.96 -14.80 -12.39
CA ALA A 105 0.20 -13.57 -12.17
C ALA A 105 -0.29 -12.93 -13.49
N THR A 106 0.45 -13.08 -14.60
CA THR A 106 -0.04 -12.64 -15.92
C THR A 106 -1.15 -13.53 -16.44
N THR A 107 -1.10 -14.84 -16.17
CA THR A 107 -2.12 -15.80 -16.61
C THR A 107 -3.41 -15.64 -15.81
N PHE A 108 -3.29 -15.42 -14.50
CA PHE A 108 -4.38 -15.25 -13.55
C PHE A 108 -4.25 -13.89 -12.87
N ASP A 109 -4.57 -12.82 -13.59
CA ASP A 109 -4.43 -11.45 -13.09
C ASP A 109 -5.46 -11.16 -11.98
N MET A 110 -4.98 -11.19 -10.74
CA MET A 110 -5.75 -10.89 -9.53
C MET A 110 -5.83 -9.39 -9.23
N GLY A 111 -5.23 -8.53 -10.07
CA GLY A 111 -5.21 -7.09 -9.86
C GLY A 111 -4.24 -6.57 -8.80
N VAL A 112 -3.59 -7.46 -8.06
CA VAL A 112 -2.64 -7.12 -7.01
C VAL A 112 -1.25 -6.91 -7.63
N PRO A 113 -0.58 -5.77 -7.41
CA PRO A 113 0.75 -5.53 -7.95
C PRO A 113 1.76 -6.52 -7.38
N LEU A 114 2.66 -7.02 -8.23
CA LEU A 114 3.77 -7.84 -7.76
C LEU A 114 4.92 -6.96 -7.26
N ASP A 115 5.42 -7.27 -6.06
CA ASP A 115 6.76 -6.83 -5.68
C ASP A 115 7.81 -7.40 -6.66
N PRO A 116 9.01 -6.81 -6.77
CA PRO A 116 10.09 -7.35 -7.60
C PRO A 116 10.40 -8.82 -7.26
N ASP A 117 10.69 -9.61 -8.29
CA ASP A 117 11.13 -11.00 -8.10
C ASP A 117 12.44 -11.05 -7.30
N THR A 118 12.52 -12.02 -6.41
CA THR A 118 13.75 -12.37 -5.70
C THR A 118 13.96 -13.87 -5.81
N PRO A 119 15.18 -14.40 -5.63
CA PRO A 119 15.41 -15.85 -5.66
C PRO A 119 14.60 -16.64 -4.60
N GLN A 120 14.04 -15.96 -3.60
CA GLN A 120 13.18 -16.54 -2.57
C GLN A 120 11.69 -16.29 -2.79
N ASN A 121 11.31 -15.55 -3.85
CA ASN A 121 9.94 -15.15 -4.16
C ASN A 121 9.75 -14.98 -5.68
N ASN A 122 10.15 -15.97 -6.47
CA ASN A 122 10.01 -16.00 -7.93
C ASN A 122 9.22 -17.21 -8.44
N GLU A 123 8.69 -18.04 -7.55
CA GLU A 123 7.91 -19.24 -7.88
C GLU A 123 6.58 -19.26 -7.08
N VAL A 124 5.57 -19.92 -7.65
CA VAL A 124 4.28 -20.23 -7.05
C VAL A 124 4.18 -21.73 -6.86
N LEU A 125 3.63 -22.18 -5.72
CA LEU A 125 3.34 -23.58 -5.47
C LEU A 125 1.88 -23.88 -5.84
N ILE A 126 1.66 -24.87 -6.70
CA ILE A 126 0.34 -25.39 -7.05
C ILE A 126 0.18 -26.76 -6.41
N PHE A 127 -0.75 -26.88 -5.48
CA PHE A 127 -1.10 -28.15 -4.85
C PHE A 127 -2.30 -28.78 -5.57
N TYR A 128 -2.21 -30.07 -5.88
CA TYR A 128 -3.27 -30.82 -6.54
C TYR A 128 -4.07 -31.62 -5.53
N SER A 129 -5.38 -31.37 -5.42
CA SER A 129 -6.26 -32.11 -4.50
C SER A 129 -6.68 -33.49 -5.01
N SER A 130 -6.42 -33.82 -6.28
CA SER A 130 -6.74 -35.10 -6.90
C SER A 130 -5.74 -35.43 -8.01
N GLU A 131 -5.48 -36.72 -8.23
CA GLU A 131 -4.71 -37.22 -9.39
C GLU A 131 -5.31 -36.76 -10.72
N LYS A 132 -6.63 -36.55 -10.78
CA LYS A 132 -7.30 -36.03 -11.99
C LYS A 132 -6.90 -34.60 -12.34
N ALA A 133 -6.43 -33.82 -11.36
CA ALA A 133 -5.96 -32.46 -11.56
C ALA A 133 -4.47 -32.38 -11.92
N HIS A 134 -3.75 -33.51 -11.92
CA HIS A 134 -2.32 -33.54 -12.25
C HIS A 134 -2.07 -33.09 -13.70
N PRO A 135 -0.85 -32.64 -14.05
CA PRO A 135 -0.48 -32.33 -15.42
C PRO A 135 -0.79 -33.47 -16.40
N LYS A 136 -1.12 -33.14 -17.65
CA LYS A 136 -1.42 -34.14 -18.70
C LYS A 136 -0.23 -35.04 -19.05
N ASP A 137 0.98 -34.49 -18.94
CA ASP A 137 2.21 -35.25 -19.16
C ASP A 137 2.42 -36.22 -17.99
N LEU A 138 2.42 -37.52 -18.30
CA LEU A 138 2.50 -38.58 -17.30
C LEU A 138 3.80 -38.55 -16.48
N TYR A 139 4.90 -38.10 -17.08
CA TYR A 139 6.18 -37.99 -16.39
C TYR A 139 6.13 -36.84 -15.39
N LYS A 140 5.64 -35.66 -15.81
CA LYS A 140 5.45 -34.49 -14.93
C LYS A 140 4.41 -34.76 -13.83
N ALA A 141 3.35 -35.50 -14.13
CA ALA A 141 2.37 -35.94 -13.14
C ALA A 141 3.01 -36.85 -12.07
N ALA A 142 3.84 -37.81 -12.50
CA ALA A 142 4.58 -38.66 -11.57
C ALA A 142 5.54 -37.81 -10.70
N GLU A 143 6.33 -36.90 -11.29
CA GLU A 143 7.20 -36.01 -10.52
C GLU A 143 6.44 -35.16 -9.49
N ALA A 144 5.25 -34.65 -9.84
CA ALA A 144 4.43 -33.87 -8.93
C ALA A 144 3.98 -34.68 -7.70
N ALA A 145 3.81 -36.00 -7.84
CA ALA A 145 3.38 -36.91 -6.78
C ALA A 145 4.53 -37.50 -5.95
N LEU A 146 5.74 -37.58 -6.49
CA LEU A 146 6.89 -38.24 -5.86
C LEU A 146 7.61 -37.36 -4.85
N GLN A 147 8.32 -37.96 -3.89
CA GLN A 147 9.06 -37.24 -2.83
C GLN A 147 10.31 -36.50 -3.33
N THR A 148 10.92 -36.94 -4.42
CA THR A 148 12.26 -36.53 -4.85
C THR A 148 12.34 -35.09 -5.35
N THR A 149 11.45 -34.68 -6.25
CA THR A 149 11.50 -33.36 -6.91
C THR A 149 10.12 -32.72 -6.94
N ILE A 150 10.07 -31.38 -6.98
CA ILE A 150 8.85 -30.64 -7.32
C ILE A 150 9.06 -30.10 -8.74
N PRO A 151 8.30 -30.57 -9.75
CA PRO A 151 8.50 -30.18 -11.13
C PRO A 151 8.20 -28.69 -11.30
N THR A 152 9.00 -28.01 -12.13
CA THR A 152 8.69 -26.65 -12.58
C THR A 152 7.95 -26.72 -13.91
N LEU A 153 6.80 -26.06 -13.97
CA LEU A 153 5.88 -26.09 -15.11
C LEU A 153 5.49 -24.67 -15.50
N SER A 154 5.01 -24.49 -16.74
CA SER A 154 4.27 -23.27 -17.06
C SER A 154 2.91 -23.25 -16.34
N SER A 155 2.37 -22.06 -16.15
CA SER A 155 1.07 -21.81 -15.52
C SER A 155 -0.04 -22.59 -16.22
N ARG A 156 -0.01 -22.59 -17.56
CA ARG A 156 -1.01 -23.29 -18.39
C ARG A 156 -0.88 -24.81 -18.30
N GLU A 157 0.34 -25.35 -18.31
CA GLU A 157 0.54 -26.80 -18.14
C GLU A 157 0.12 -27.26 -16.74
N ALA A 158 0.52 -26.51 -15.71
CA ALA A 158 0.25 -26.86 -14.32
C ALA A 158 -1.23 -26.80 -13.97
N THR A 159 -2.03 -26.00 -14.71
CA THR A 159 -3.47 -25.83 -14.48
C THR A 159 -4.34 -26.46 -15.56
N ALA A 160 -3.76 -27.18 -16.53
CA ALA A 160 -4.46 -27.69 -17.72
C ALA A 160 -5.62 -28.65 -17.42
N ASN A 161 -5.59 -29.31 -16.26
CA ASN A 161 -6.61 -30.24 -15.79
C ASN A 161 -7.33 -29.76 -14.51
N CYS A 162 -7.09 -28.52 -14.08
CA CYS A 162 -7.77 -27.94 -12.93
C CYS A 162 -9.14 -27.40 -13.34
N GLU A 163 -10.21 -27.92 -12.73
CA GLU A 163 -11.55 -27.33 -12.83
C GLU A 163 -11.75 -26.18 -11.83
N TYR A 164 -10.98 -26.19 -10.74
CA TYR A 164 -11.01 -25.19 -9.67
C TYR A 164 -9.59 -24.73 -9.35
N LEU A 165 -9.40 -23.43 -9.09
CA LEU A 165 -8.13 -22.86 -8.66
C LEU A 165 -8.37 -21.82 -7.56
N ASN A 166 -8.03 -22.17 -6.33
CA ASN A 166 -8.06 -21.27 -5.19
C ASN A 166 -6.66 -20.66 -4.99
N VAL A 167 -6.57 -19.32 -4.96
CA VAL A 167 -5.29 -18.60 -4.86
C VAL A 167 -5.14 -17.99 -3.47
N ILE A 168 -4.03 -18.32 -2.80
CA ILE A 168 -3.67 -17.75 -1.49
C ILE A 168 -2.44 -16.87 -1.65
N LEU A 169 -2.61 -15.57 -1.43
CA LEU A 169 -1.49 -14.62 -1.32
C LEU A 169 -0.91 -14.70 0.09
N THR A 170 0.37 -15.05 0.18
CA THR A 170 1.07 -15.22 1.46
C THR A 170 2.32 -14.36 1.55
N ASP A 171 2.70 -14.02 2.78
CA ASP A 171 3.92 -13.27 3.06
C ASP A 171 5.15 -14.14 2.79
N PHE A 172 6.12 -13.62 2.03
CA PHE A 172 7.38 -14.29 1.70
C PHE A 172 8.54 -13.85 2.60
N SER A 173 8.26 -13.06 3.65
CA SER A 173 9.30 -12.68 4.62
C SER A 173 9.78 -13.90 5.42
N ASN A 174 11.03 -13.85 5.92
CA ASN A 174 11.63 -14.92 6.70
C ASN A 174 11.10 -15.01 8.16
N ARG A 175 9.78 -14.82 8.34
CA ARG A 175 9.12 -14.93 9.65
C ARG A 175 8.79 -16.40 9.97
N LYS A 176 8.71 -16.72 11.27
CA LYS A 176 8.33 -18.06 11.75
C LYS A 176 6.84 -18.33 11.48
N GLN A 177 6.51 -18.69 10.25
CA GLN A 177 5.15 -18.90 9.78
C GLN A 177 4.92 -20.36 9.36
N CYS A 178 3.74 -20.87 9.70
CA CYS A 178 3.20 -22.12 9.17
C CYS A 178 1.91 -21.81 8.41
N VAL A 179 1.61 -22.59 7.37
CA VAL A 179 0.32 -22.58 6.66
C VAL A 179 -0.29 -23.97 6.84
N ALA A 180 -1.51 -24.04 7.34
CA ALA A 180 -2.24 -25.29 7.53
C ALA A 180 -3.29 -25.45 6.43
N LEU A 181 -3.26 -26.59 5.74
CA LEU A 181 -4.28 -27.01 4.77
C LEU A 181 -4.96 -28.25 5.35
N PHE A 182 -6.27 -28.22 5.56
CA PHE A 182 -7.04 -29.34 6.10
C PHE A 182 -8.42 -29.42 5.45
N GLY A 183 -8.95 -30.63 5.32
CA GLY A 183 -10.26 -30.86 4.70
C GLY A 183 -11.40 -30.48 5.64
N GLN A 184 -12.31 -29.63 5.16
CA GLN A 184 -13.53 -29.18 5.85
C GLN A 184 -14.48 -28.54 4.83
N TYR A 185 -15.65 -28.07 5.26
CA TYR A 185 -16.46 -27.10 4.52
C TYR A 185 -15.60 -25.91 4.04
N GLU A 186 -15.70 -25.59 2.75
CA GLU A 186 -14.84 -24.63 2.06
C GLU A 186 -15.05 -23.19 2.59
N ALA A 187 -13.95 -22.43 2.68
CA ALA A 187 -13.94 -21.05 3.13
C ALA A 187 -13.03 -20.18 2.24
N PHE A 188 -13.48 -18.96 1.94
CA PHE A 188 -12.75 -17.99 1.10
C PHE A 188 -11.94 -16.95 1.91
N HIS A 189 -11.88 -17.11 3.23
CA HIS A 189 -11.16 -16.20 4.12
C HIS A 189 -10.06 -16.93 4.90
N ILE A 190 -8.91 -16.27 5.01
CA ILE A 190 -7.75 -16.79 5.73
C ILE A 190 -7.77 -16.31 7.18
N GLN A 191 -7.82 -17.26 8.11
CA GLN A 191 -7.71 -16.97 9.54
C GLN A 191 -6.24 -16.82 9.97
N LYS A 192 -5.97 -15.88 10.87
CA LYS A 192 -4.62 -15.58 11.34
C LYS A 192 -4.49 -15.92 12.83
N PHE A 193 -3.50 -16.73 13.16
CA PHE A 193 -3.15 -17.05 14.53
C PHE A 193 -1.75 -16.53 14.87
N MET A 194 -1.59 -15.87 16.01
CA MET A 194 -0.31 -15.35 16.48
C MET A 194 -0.11 -15.66 17.96
N ARG A 195 1.16 -15.74 18.38
CA ARG A 195 1.53 -15.86 19.80
C ARG A 195 1.60 -14.48 20.46
N LEU A 196 0.50 -13.74 20.40
CA LEU A 196 0.35 -12.45 21.09
C LEU A 196 -0.28 -12.67 22.47
N PRO A 197 0.25 -12.04 23.55
CA PRO A 197 -0.37 -12.08 24.87
C PRO A 197 -1.81 -11.55 24.87
N GLU A 198 -2.64 -12.06 25.78
CA GLU A 198 -4.09 -11.71 25.87
C GLU A 198 -4.30 -10.29 26.37
N ASP A 199 -3.51 -9.90 27.37
CA ASP A 199 -3.41 -8.57 27.97
C ASP A 199 -2.73 -7.55 27.04
N GLY A 200 -2.30 -8.00 25.86
CA GLY A 200 -1.60 -7.17 24.88
C GLY A 200 -0.09 -7.17 25.08
N GLY A 201 0.61 -6.53 24.15
CA GLY A 201 2.07 -6.53 24.12
C GLY A 201 2.64 -7.19 22.86
N LYS A 202 3.96 -7.34 22.85
CA LYS A 202 4.71 -7.85 21.70
C LYS A 202 4.55 -9.37 21.56
N LEU A 203 4.89 -9.89 20.39
CA LEU A 203 4.97 -11.32 20.10
C LEU A 203 5.85 -12.03 21.14
N ASP A 204 5.30 -13.06 21.76
CA ASP A 204 5.98 -13.89 22.74
C ASP A 204 5.99 -15.35 22.26
N ALA A 205 7.17 -15.90 22.01
CA ALA A 205 7.30 -17.27 21.53
C ALA A 205 6.78 -18.32 22.54
N SER A 206 6.70 -17.98 23.82
CA SER A 206 6.19 -18.84 24.89
C SER A 206 4.66 -18.82 24.98
N ALA A 207 4.00 -17.76 24.50
CA ALA A 207 2.55 -17.66 24.47
C ALA A 207 1.93 -18.65 23.48
N PRO A 208 0.71 -19.17 23.72
CA PRO A 208 0.01 -20.03 22.76
C PRO A 208 -0.38 -19.26 21.49
N LEU A 209 -0.60 -19.98 20.39
CA LEU A 209 -1.22 -19.41 19.18
C LEU A 209 -2.68 -19.08 19.48
N ARG A 210 -3.09 -17.84 19.16
CA ARG A 210 -4.46 -17.34 19.37
C ARG A 210 -4.96 -16.63 18.12
N LEU A 211 -6.27 -16.70 17.88
CA LEU A 211 -6.91 -15.98 16.79
C LEU A 211 -6.69 -14.48 16.95
N VAL A 212 -6.25 -13.82 15.89
CA VAL A 212 -6.03 -12.37 15.85
C VAL A 212 -6.61 -11.79 14.57
N ASN A 213 -6.87 -10.48 14.55
CA ASN A 213 -7.29 -9.81 13.32
C ASN A 213 -6.16 -9.82 12.27
N ARG A 214 -6.53 -9.68 10.99
CA ARG A 214 -5.56 -9.71 9.87
C ARG A 214 -4.41 -8.70 10.04
N GLY A 215 -4.72 -7.52 10.60
CA GLY A 215 -3.81 -6.42 10.84
C GLY A 215 -2.94 -6.52 12.11
N ALA A 216 -3.01 -7.61 12.87
CA ALA A 216 -2.17 -7.77 14.06
C ALA A 216 -0.69 -7.91 13.68
N GLN A 217 0.19 -7.20 14.39
CA GLN A 217 1.63 -7.17 14.14
C GLN A 217 2.43 -7.74 15.30
N ALA A 218 3.68 -8.15 15.04
CA ALA A 218 4.59 -8.66 16.07
C ALA A 218 4.89 -7.65 17.19
N SER A 219 4.69 -6.35 16.93
CA SER A 219 4.81 -5.29 17.93
C SER A 219 3.65 -5.24 18.95
N GLY A 220 2.58 -6.01 18.73
CA GLY A 220 1.33 -5.90 19.48
C GLY A 220 0.34 -4.89 18.91
N ARG A 221 0.78 -4.05 17.95
CA ARG A 221 -0.10 -3.10 17.27
C ARG A 221 -1.17 -3.86 16.48
N LYS A 222 -2.42 -3.44 16.64
CA LYS A 222 -3.56 -3.88 15.83
C LYS A 222 -3.87 -2.76 14.84
N SER A 223 -3.90 -3.07 13.54
CA SER A 223 -4.09 -2.02 12.52
C SER A 223 -5.51 -1.48 12.41
N THR A 224 -6.52 -2.20 12.90
CA THR A 224 -7.92 -1.76 12.93
C THR A 224 -8.60 -2.22 14.22
N LYS A 225 -9.59 -1.44 14.66
CA LYS A 225 -10.51 -1.80 15.75
C LYS A 225 -11.93 -1.92 15.17
N PRO A 226 -12.78 -2.82 15.69
CA PRO A 226 -14.21 -2.79 15.39
C PRO A 226 -14.82 -1.43 15.75
N PRO A 227 -15.88 -0.99 15.07
CA PRO A 227 -16.65 0.19 15.47
C PRO A 227 -17.18 0.07 16.90
N SER A 228 -17.19 1.18 17.63
CA SER A 228 -17.87 1.27 18.92
C SER A 228 -19.37 1.47 18.72
N LYS A 229 -20.17 1.28 19.78
CA LYS A 229 -21.61 1.54 19.74
C LYS A 229 -21.89 3.01 19.42
N GLU A 230 -21.05 3.90 19.93
CA GLU A 230 -21.11 5.34 19.68
C GLU A 230 -20.85 5.67 18.22
N ASP A 231 -19.84 5.02 17.59
CA ASP A 231 -19.56 5.17 16.16
C ASP A 231 -20.78 4.75 15.31
N THR A 232 -21.39 3.62 15.65
CA THR A 232 -22.56 3.09 14.94
C THR A 232 -23.78 4.01 15.08
N ILE A 233 -24.13 4.44 16.30
CA ILE A 233 -25.29 5.33 16.53
C ILE A 233 -25.10 6.65 15.79
N LYS A 234 -23.91 7.25 15.89
CA LYS A 234 -23.57 8.48 15.18
C LYS A 234 -23.73 8.31 13.68
N TYR A 235 -23.22 7.21 13.11
CA TYR A 235 -23.33 6.98 11.68
C TYR A 235 -24.79 6.75 11.23
N TRP A 236 -25.60 6.04 12.01
CA TRP A 236 -27.00 5.80 11.67
C TRP A 236 -27.83 7.08 11.59
N GLU A 237 -27.53 8.08 12.41
CA GLU A 237 -28.19 9.39 12.33
C GLU A 237 -27.87 10.09 11.01
N ILE A 238 -26.58 10.12 10.64
CA ILE A 238 -26.12 10.72 9.38
C ILE A 238 -26.68 9.95 8.17
N LEU A 239 -26.60 8.62 8.19
CA LEU A 239 -27.10 7.77 7.12
C LEU A 239 -28.62 7.92 6.91
N ARG A 240 -29.39 8.11 7.99
CA ARG A 240 -30.84 8.31 7.88
C ARG A 240 -31.17 9.63 7.17
N GLN A 241 -30.44 10.70 7.46
CA GLN A 241 -30.58 11.98 6.77
C GLN A 241 -30.21 11.85 5.29
N TYR A 242 -29.10 11.17 5.00
CA TYR A 242 -28.66 10.88 3.64
C TYR A 242 -29.72 10.12 2.84
N LEU A 243 -30.15 8.95 3.33
CA LEU A 243 -31.15 8.13 2.65
C LEU A 243 -32.51 8.83 2.56
N GLY A 244 -32.88 9.65 3.54
CA GLY A 244 -34.12 10.41 3.54
C GLY A 244 -34.16 11.56 2.53
N SER A 245 -33.00 12.04 2.06
CA SER A 245 -32.88 13.12 1.06
C SER A 245 -32.43 12.63 -0.31
N LEU A 246 -32.09 11.34 -0.45
CA LEU A 246 -31.41 10.81 -1.63
C LEU A 246 -32.15 11.07 -2.94
N ASP A 247 -33.45 10.79 -3.01
CA ASP A 247 -34.22 10.96 -4.26
C ASP A 247 -34.26 12.42 -4.72
N SER A 248 -34.43 13.37 -3.80
CA SER A 248 -34.48 14.80 -4.13
C SER A 248 -33.11 15.34 -4.52
N VAL A 249 -32.04 14.86 -3.87
CA VAL A 249 -30.65 15.21 -4.19
C VAL A 249 -30.26 14.66 -5.56
N LEU A 250 -30.59 13.40 -5.85
CA LEU A 250 -30.34 12.79 -7.17
C LEU A 250 -31.10 13.51 -8.28
N ALA A 251 -32.33 13.94 -8.04
CA ALA A 251 -33.11 14.72 -9.01
C ALA A 251 -32.44 16.07 -9.35
N GLN A 252 -31.79 16.71 -8.38
CA GLN A 252 -31.05 17.97 -8.58
C GLN A 252 -29.68 17.74 -9.25
N LEU A 253 -28.99 16.67 -8.87
CA LEU A 253 -27.67 16.32 -9.39
C LEU A 253 -27.73 15.84 -10.85
N LYS A 254 -28.77 15.07 -11.20
CA LYS A 254 -28.93 14.45 -12.52
C LYS A 254 -28.69 15.38 -13.72
N PRO A 255 -29.36 16.56 -13.85
CA PRO A 255 -29.14 17.44 -14.99
C PRO A 255 -27.70 17.99 -15.07
N ILE A 256 -27.02 18.15 -13.92
CA ILE A 256 -25.62 18.58 -13.90
C ILE A 256 -24.73 17.43 -14.38
N ALA A 257 -24.95 16.21 -13.87
CA ALA A 257 -24.22 15.02 -14.26
C ALA A 257 -24.36 14.72 -15.77
N GLU A 258 -25.58 14.82 -16.32
CA GLU A 258 -25.87 14.65 -17.75
C GLU A 258 -25.09 15.65 -18.63
N LYS A 259 -24.97 16.90 -18.17
CA LYS A 259 -24.22 17.94 -18.90
C LYS A 259 -22.70 17.74 -18.83
N VAL A 260 -22.20 17.19 -17.72
CA VAL A 260 -20.77 17.05 -17.47
C VAL A 260 -20.21 15.77 -18.09
N ALA A 261 -20.98 14.68 -18.12
CA ALA A 261 -20.49 13.36 -18.50
C ALA A 261 -19.80 13.33 -19.88
N VAL A 262 -18.64 12.68 -19.95
CA VAL A 262 -17.86 12.45 -21.18
C VAL A 262 -17.74 10.93 -21.38
N ASN A 263 -18.31 10.41 -22.46
CA ASN A 263 -18.37 8.96 -22.74
C ASN A 263 -18.83 8.16 -21.51
N ASN A 264 -19.95 8.56 -20.90
CA ASN A 264 -20.51 7.99 -19.66
C ASN A 264 -19.65 8.16 -18.38
N SER A 265 -18.50 8.81 -18.46
CA SER A 265 -17.61 9.03 -17.32
C SER A 265 -17.72 10.44 -16.74
N ILE A 266 -17.67 10.54 -15.42
CA ILE A 266 -17.59 11.79 -14.67
C ILE A 266 -16.34 11.76 -13.79
N VAL A 267 -15.55 12.82 -13.87
CA VAL A 267 -14.42 13.08 -12.97
C VAL A 267 -14.95 13.78 -11.72
N VAL A 268 -14.93 13.08 -10.59
CA VAL A 268 -15.49 13.52 -9.32
C VAL A 268 -14.38 14.02 -8.40
N LEU A 269 -14.49 15.28 -7.95
CA LEU A 269 -13.65 15.87 -6.91
C LEU A 269 -14.52 16.24 -5.72
N VAL A 270 -13.95 16.23 -4.52
CA VAL A 270 -14.62 16.72 -3.29
C VAL A 270 -13.74 17.76 -2.63
N CYS A 271 -14.30 18.94 -2.35
CA CYS A 271 -13.53 20.07 -1.81
C CYS A 271 -14.35 20.90 -0.82
N ASN A 272 -13.65 21.44 0.17
CA ASN A 272 -14.14 22.50 1.04
C ASN A 272 -13.27 23.76 0.91
N LEU A 273 -13.67 24.88 1.50
CA LEU A 273 -12.97 26.15 1.33
C LEU A 273 -11.51 26.06 1.80
N GLY A 274 -11.27 25.30 2.86
CA GLY A 274 -9.94 25.07 3.41
C GLY A 274 -8.98 24.30 2.49
N GLN A 275 -9.44 23.62 1.44
CA GLN A 275 -8.59 22.99 0.43
C GLN A 275 -8.72 23.66 -0.95
N SER A 276 -9.44 24.78 -1.04
CA SER A 276 -9.77 25.46 -2.29
C SER A 276 -8.53 25.86 -3.09
N GLU A 277 -7.41 26.20 -2.45
CA GLU A 277 -6.18 26.55 -3.16
C GLU A 277 -5.57 25.38 -3.92
N LEU A 278 -5.79 24.13 -3.48
CA LEU A 278 -5.36 22.93 -4.21
C LEU A 278 -6.30 22.68 -5.41
N LEU A 279 -7.60 22.87 -5.23
CA LEU A 279 -8.58 22.82 -6.33
C LEU A 279 -8.24 23.86 -7.41
N LEU A 280 -7.99 25.11 -7.00
CA LEU A 280 -7.54 26.17 -7.92
C LEU A 280 -6.23 25.80 -8.60
N ASN A 281 -5.29 25.20 -7.88
CA ASN A 281 -4.03 24.75 -8.49
C ASN A 281 -4.26 23.68 -9.55
N PHE A 282 -5.13 22.71 -9.30
CA PHE A 282 -5.52 21.72 -10.30
C PHE A 282 -6.11 22.39 -11.55
N ILE A 283 -7.07 23.31 -11.36
CA ILE A 283 -7.72 24.03 -12.47
C ILE A 283 -6.70 24.85 -13.27
N CYS A 284 -5.88 25.65 -12.59
CA CYS A 284 -4.89 26.51 -13.23
C CYS A 284 -3.77 25.71 -13.91
N SER A 285 -3.36 24.59 -13.31
CA SER A 285 -2.36 23.67 -13.88
C SER A 285 -2.86 22.98 -15.15
N ALA A 286 -4.12 22.56 -15.17
CA ALA A 286 -4.74 22.01 -16.38
C ALA A 286 -4.87 23.08 -17.47
N ARG A 287 -5.32 24.30 -17.10
CA ARG A 287 -5.43 25.45 -18.02
C ARG A 287 -4.10 25.81 -18.65
N SER A 288 -3.02 25.90 -17.87
CA SER A 288 -1.69 26.27 -18.39
C SER A 288 -1.14 25.25 -19.40
N LYS A 289 -1.57 23.99 -19.28
CA LYS A 289 -1.23 22.88 -20.19
C LYS A 289 -2.23 22.69 -21.34
N GLY A 290 -3.30 23.50 -21.41
CA GLY A 290 -4.35 23.36 -22.43
C GLY A 290 -5.19 22.08 -22.30
N ILE A 291 -5.23 21.49 -21.11
CA ILE A 291 -6.01 20.27 -20.84
C ILE A 291 -7.44 20.69 -20.50
N SER A 292 -8.42 20.14 -21.23
CA SER A 292 -9.84 20.41 -20.99
C SER A 292 -10.29 19.81 -19.66
N LEU A 293 -11.10 20.56 -18.92
CA LEU A 293 -11.79 20.10 -17.71
C LEU A 293 -13.24 19.70 -17.97
N ASN A 294 -13.62 19.52 -19.24
CA ASN A 294 -14.89 18.86 -19.58
C ASN A 294 -14.89 17.46 -18.95
N GLY A 295 -16.00 17.08 -18.31
CA GLY A 295 -16.05 15.84 -17.52
C GLY A 295 -15.83 16.05 -16.02
N VAL A 296 -15.32 17.20 -15.58
CA VAL A 296 -15.05 17.47 -14.16
C VAL A 296 -16.28 18.02 -13.44
N LEU A 297 -16.65 17.38 -12.33
CA LEU A 297 -17.68 17.81 -11.39
C LEU A 297 -17.09 17.89 -9.98
N VAL A 298 -17.13 19.08 -9.40
CA VAL A 298 -16.71 19.33 -8.01
C VAL A 298 -17.93 19.21 -7.09
N PHE A 299 -17.89 18.25 -6.18
CA PHE A 299 -18.78 18.23 -5.03
C PHE A 299 -18.20 19.14 -3.95
N ALA A 300 -18.81 20.31 -3.81
CA ALA A 300 -18.47 21.25 -2.76
C ALA A 300 -19.16 20.83 -1.46
N THR A 301 -18.48 21.01 -0.32
CA THR A 301 -19.09 20.82 1.00
C THR A 301 -19.53 22.13 1.65
N ASP A 302 -19.36 23.25 0.96
CA ASP A 302 -19.79 24.59 1.36
C ASP A 302 -20.10 25.44 0.11
N GLU A 303 -20.91 26.48 0.28
CA GLU A 303 -21.34 27.35 -0.83
C GLU A 303 -20.16 28.11 -1.44
N GLU A 304 -19.22 28.54 -0.61
CA GLU A 304 -18.05 29.30 -1.05
C GLU A 304 -17.21 28.49 -2.06
N THR A 305 -17.03 27.19 -1.82
CA THR A 305 -16.30 26.30 -2.73
C THR A 305 -17.09 26.01 -4.01
N ARG A 306 -18.42 25.87 -3.93
CA ARG A 306 -19.28 25.74 -5.11
C ARG A 306 -19.09 26.94 -6.02
N ASP A 307 -19.22 28.13 -5.45
CA ASP A 307 -19.13 29.39 -6.19
C ASP A 307 -17.73 29.60 -6.76
N LEU A 308 -16.67 29.26 -6.00
CA LEU A 308 -15.29 29.30 -6.48
C LEU A 308 -15.05 28.36 -7.68
N ALA A 309 -15.57 27.13 -7.64
CA ALA A 309 -15.42 26.17 -8.72
C ALA A 309 -16.12 26.67 -10.01
N ILE A 310 -17.37 27.15 -9.89
CA ILE A 310 -18.14 27.72 -11.00
C ILE A 310 -17.45 28.96 -11.57
N ALA A 311 -16.99 29.86 -10.70
CA ALA A 311 -16.27 31.08 -11.09
C ALA A 311 -14.95 30.78 -11.84
N ASN A 312 -14.38 29.59 -11.65
CA ASN A 312 -13.18 29.12 -12.35
C ASN A 312 -13.51 28.13 -13.48
N GLY A 313 -14.77 28.12 -13.96
CA GLY A 313 -15.15 27.40 -15.17
C GLY A 313 -15.34 25.89 -15.02
N VAL A 314 -15.52 25.39 -13.80
CA VAL A 314 -15.75 23.97 -13.52
C VAL A 314 -17.16 23.76 -12.96
N ALA A 315 -17.85 22.70 -13.39
CA ALA A 315 -19.16 22.36 -12.86
C ALA A 315 -19.05 22.00 -11.37
N ALA A 316 -20.02 22.44 -10.57
CA ALA A 316 -20.05 22.14 -9.15
C ALA A 316 -21.45 21.76 -8.68
N PHE A 317 -21.50 20.95 -7.62
CA PHE A 317 -22.71 20.57 -6.93
C PHE A 317 -22.51 20.76 -5.42
N TYR A 318 -23.50 21.35 -4.75
CA TYR A 318 -23.56 21.48 -3.31
C TYR A 318 -24.96 21.11 -2.86
N ASP A 319 -25.04 20.22 -1.89
CA ASP A 319 -26.27 19.89 -1.19
C ASP A 319 -26.15 20.30 0.29
N GLU A 320 -26.89 21.33 0.67
CA GLU A 320 -26.91 21.84 2.04
C GLU A 320 -27.39 20.77 3.03
N THR A 321 -28.29 19.88 2.60
CA THR A 321 -28.85 18.85 3.47
C THR A 321 -27.77 17.90 3.98
N ASN A 322 -26.93 17.37 3.10
CA ASN A 322 -25.91 16.38 3.48
C ASN A 322 -24.57 17.01 3.84
N PHE A 323 -24.25 18.22 3.35
CA PHE A 323 -22.94 18.83 3.55
C PHE A 323 -22.94 20.08 4.45
N GLY A 324 -24.07 20.74 4.70
CA GLY A 324 -24.10 22.05 5.36
C GLY A 324 -23.56 22.08 6.81
N SER A 325 -23.49 20.93 7.48
CA SER A 325 -22.89 20.78 8.82
C SER A 325 -21.40 20.42 8.80
N MET A 326 -20.82 20.20 7.62
CA MET A 326 -19.41 19.85 7.48
C MET A 326 -18.51 21.08 7.69
N PRO A 327 -17.29 20.91 8.26
CA PRO A 327 -16.41 22.05 8.51
C PRO A 327 -15.88 22.68 7.22
N LYS A 328 -15.79 24.01 7.20
CA LYS A 328 -15.27 24.79 6.07
C LYS A 328 -13.74 24.83 6.05
N GLU A 329 -13.10 24.67 7.20
CA GLU A 329 -11.64 24.72 7.35
C GLU A 329 -10.96 23.44 6.85
N ALA A 330 -9.66 23.52 6.57
CA ALA A 330 -8.85 22.34 6.30
C ALA A 330 -8.72 21.46 7.54
N ALA A 331 -8.65 20.14 7.35
CA ALA A 331 -8.17 19.25 8.39
C ALA A 331 -6.75 19.68 8.82
N GLY A 332 -6.56 19.90 10.11
CA GLY A 332 -5.26 20.28 10.68
C GLY A 332 -4.29 19.09 10.71
N ARG A 333 -4.81 17.86 10.75
CA ARG A 333 -4.01 16.63 10.67
C ARG A 333 -4.82 15.46 10.12
N TYR A 334 -4.10 14.48 9.58
CA TYR A 334 -4.69 13.19 9.23
C TYR A 334 -5.46 12.59 10.43
N ALA A 335 -6.66 12.05 10.16
CA ALA A 335 -7.55 11.42 11.13
C ALA A 335 -8.24 12.34 12.17
N ASP A 336 -8.33 13.66 11.94
CA ASP A 336 -9.18 14.53 12.77
C ASP A 336 -10.68 14.47 12.40
N SER A 337 -11.53 15.20 13.14
CA SER A 337 -12.98 15.20 12.93
C SER A 337 -13.37 15.80 11.57
N THR A 338 -12.68 16.86 11.14
CA THR A 338 -12.88 17.50 9.84
C THR A 338 -12.49 16.55 8.70
N PHE A 339 -11.35 15.88 8.83
CA PHE A 339 -10.90 14.84 7.92
C PHE A 339 -11.95 13.75 7.78
N THR A 340 -12.49 13.27 8.90
CA THR A 340 -13.48 12.18 8.90
C THR A 340 -14.78 12.58 8.21
N SER A 341 -15.26 13.82 8.41
CA SER A 341 -16.41 14.37 7.68
C SER A 341 -16.15 14.43 6.17
N MET A 342 -14.97 14.90 5.76
CA MET A 342 -14.56 14.90 4.34
C MET A 342 -14.49 13.48 3.76
N MET A 343 -14.06 12.48 4.55
CA MET A 343 -14.05 11.09 4.08
C MET A 343 -15.47 10.57 3.83
N LEU A 344 -16.46 10.95 4.65
CA LEU A 344 -17.86 10.60 4.40
C LEU A 344 -18.42 11.32 3.18
N ALA A 345 -18.08 12.60 2.98
CA ALA A 345 -18.45 13.32 1.77
C ALA A 345 -17.98 12.57 0.51
N LYS A 346 -16.73 12.10 0.48
CA LYS A 346 -16.20 11.28 -0.62
C LYS A 346 -17.03 10.03 -0.90
N VAL A 347 -17.49 9.33 0.14
CA VAL A 347 -18.35 8.14 0.01
C VAL A 347 -19.70 8.51 -0.63
N TYR A 348 -20.33 9.58 -0.15
CA TYR A 348 -21.63 10.02 -0.65
C TYR A 348 -21.56 10.45 -2.11
N CYS A 349 -20.55 11.23 -2.49
CA CYS A 349 -20.42 11.76 -3.85
C CYS A 349 -20.32 10.64 -4.89
N VAL A 350 -19.47 9.64 -4.65
CA VAL A 350 -19.32 8.51 -5.57
C VAL A 350 -20.53 7.58 -5.57
N GLN A 351 -21.22 7.43 -4.43
CA GLN A 351 -22.45 6.64 -4.37
C GLN A 351 -23.58 7.31 -5.16
N MET A 352 -23.75 8.63 -5.05
CA MET A 352 -24.73 9.38 -5.84
C MET A 352 -24.49 9.25 -7.35
N ILE A 353 -23.25 9.46 -7.81
CA ILE A 353 -22.91 9.32 -9.24
C ILE A 353 -23.08 7.88 -9.72
N SER A 354 -22.75 6.89 -8.87
CA SER A 354 -22.96 5.48 -9.18
C SER A 354 -24.45 5.17 -9.35
N MET A 355 -25.33 5.71 -8.51
CA MET A 355 -26.79 5.55 -8.64
C MET A 355 -27.36 6.20 -9.89
N LEU A 356 -26.71 7.24 -10.43
CA LEU A 356 -27.10 7.87 -11.69
C LEU A 356 -26.64 7.09 -12.94
N GLY A 357 -25.84 6.03 -12.79
CA GLY A 357 -25.45 5.15 -13.89
C GLY A 357 -24.14 5.52 -14.59
N TYR A 358 -23.36 6.46 -14.03
CA TYR A 358 -22.11 6.91 -14.64
C TYR A 358 -20.88 6.15 -14.14
N ASP A 359 -19.88 6.02 -15.01
CA ASP A 359 -18.52 5.64 -14.62
C ASP A 359 -17.87 6.79 -13.86
N ILE A 360 -17.04 6.47 -12.88
CA ILE A 360 -16.48 7.46 -11.94
C ILE A 360 -14.96 7.43 -12.06
N LEU A 361 -14.36 8.55 -12.44
CA LEU A 361 -12.98 8.84 -12.11
C LEU A 361 -12.97 9.70 -10.85
N PHE A 362 -12.66 9.13 -9.70
CA PHE A 362 -12.48 9.93 -8.49
C PHE A 362 -11.04 10.41 -8.40
N GLN A 363 -10.86 11.69 -8.05
CA GLN A 363 -9.55 12.21 -7.68
C GLN A 363 -9.62 13.21 -6.52
N ASP A 364 -8.56 13.26 -5.72
CA ASP A 364 -8.34 14.32 -4.76
C ASP A 364 -7.89 15.62 -5.45
N VAL A 365 -8.07 16.75 -4.75
CA VAL A 365 -7.71 18.08 -5.26
C VAL A 365 -6.19 18.34 -5.31
N ASP A 366 -5.38 17.47 -4.71
CA ASP A 366 -3.92 17.52 -4.70
C ASP A 366 -3.30 16.69 -5.84
N ILE A 367 -3.97 16.66 -6.99
CA ILE A 367 -3.53 16.03 -8.23
C ILE A 367 -3.38 17.10 -9.31
N VAL A 368 -2.32 16.99 -10.10
CA VAL A 368 -2.15 17.74 -11.34
C VAL A 368 -2.20 16.79 -12.53
N TRP A 369 -2.75 17.27 -13.65
CA TRP A 369 -2.78 16.53 -14.90
C TRP A 369 -1.63 16.95 -15.80
N HIS A 370 -0.99 15.97 -16.40
CA HIS A 370 -0.05 16.14 -17.50
C HIS A 370 -0.70 15.74 -18.83
N GLN A 371 -1.68 14.83 -18.78
CA GLN A 371 -2.56 14.41 -19.87
C GLN A 371 -3.96 14.16 -19.29
N ASN A 372 -5.00 14.10 -20.13
CA ASN A 372 -6.34 13.77 -19.66
C ASN A 372 -6.40 12.29 -19.24
N PRO A 373 -6.63 11.95 -17.96
CA PRO A 373 -6.63 10.56 -17.52
C PRO A 373 -7.78 9.73 -18.10
N LEU A 374 -8.87 10.35 -18.55
CA LEU A 374 -9.97 9.61 -19.20
C LEU A 374 -9.50 8.93 -20.50
N ASP A 375 -8.53 9.51 -21.21
CA ASP A 375 -8.00 8.93 -22.44
C ASP A 375 -7.42 7.52 -22.20
N PHE A 376 -6.74 7.32 -21.05
CA PHE A 376 -6.22 6.01 -20.66
C PHE A 376 -7.33 4.99 -20.40
N PHE A 377 -8.40 5.41 -19.71
CA PHE A 377 -9.47 4.51 -19.29
C PHE A 377 -10.49 4.23 -20.40
N HIS A 378 -10.60 5.13 -21.38
CA HIS A 378 -11.46 4.98 -22.56
C HIS A 378 -10.76 4.26 -23.73
N ASP A 379 -9.43 4.12 -23.71
CA ASP A 379 -8.70 3.36 -24.73
C ASP A 379 -9.05 1.86 -24.67
N THR A 380 -9.90 1.43 -25.60
CA THR A 380 -10.30 0.03 -25.75
C THR A 380 -9.15 -0.91 -26.16
N ASN A 381 -8.01 -0.38 -26.62
CA ASN A 381 -6.82 -1.17 -26.92
C ASN A 381 -5.93 -1.39 -25.69
N ASN A 382 -6.21 -0.70 -24.58
CA ASN A 382 -5.50 -0.89 -23.33
C ASN A 382 -5.69 -2.34 -22.84
N PRO A 383 -4.62 -3.11 -22.59
CA PRO A 383 -4.75 -4.50 -22.12
C PRO A 383 -5.50 -4.60 -20.79
N ASN A 384 -5.57 -3.51 -20.03
CA ASN A 384 -6.30 -3.42 -18.78
C ASN A 384 -7.75 -2.95 -18.96
N TYR A 385 -8.27 -2.65 -20.15
CA TYR A 385 -9.61 -2.05 -20.34
C TYR A 385 -10.78 -2.84 -19.72
N GLY A 386 -10.64 -4.17 -19.59
CA GLY A 386 -11.71 -5.07 -19.15
C GLY A 386 -11.93 -5.17 -17.64
N PHE A 387 -11.22 -4.41 -16.80
CA PHE A 387 -11.44 -4.41 -15.34
C PHE A 387 -12.61 -3.51 -14.94
N ASP A 388 -13.25 -3.83 -13.81
CA ASP A 388 -14.38 -3.08 -13.25
C ASP A 388 -13.90 -1.85 -12.45
N ALA A 389 -12.80 -1.98 -11.72
CA ALA A 389 -12.26 -0.97 -10.83
C ALA A 389 -10.74 -0.85 -10.93
N TYR A 390 -10.21 0.37 -10.93
CA TYR A 390 -8.81 0.70 -11.14
C TYR A 390 -8.36 1.66 -10.07
N PHE A 391 -7.23 1.41 -9.42
CA PHE A 391 -6.71 2.30 -8.38
C PHE A 391 -5.22 2.54 -8.57
N GLN A 392 -4.77 3.72 -8.18
CA GLN A 392 -3.36 3.95 -7.91
C GLN A 392 -2.92 3.11 -6.69
N ASP A 393 -1.71 2.53 -6.70
CA ASP A 393 -1.11 1.95 -5.49
C ASP A 393 -0.75 3.06 -4.50
N ASP A 394 -1.21 2.93 -3.25
CA ASP A 394 -0.87 3.85 -2.15
C ASP A 394 0.63 3.88 -1.89
N GLY A 395 1.34 2.80 -2.21
CA GLY A 395 2.74 2.58 -1.89
C GLY A 395 2.95 2.07 -0.46
N ASN A 396 1.94 2.18 0.41
CA ASN A 396 2.01 1.73 1.80
C ASN A 396 1.42 0.33 1.90
N HIS A 397 2.30 -0.67 1.78
CA HIS A 397 1.90 -2.07 1.84
C HIS A 397 1.75 -2.57 3.29
N GLY A 398 1.18 -1.74 4.16
CA GLY A 398 0.79 -2.11 5.51
C GLY A 398 -0.37 -3.11 5.51
N LEU A 399 -0.41 -4.02 6.49
CA LEU A 399 -1.38 -5.13 6.54
C LEU A 399 -2.86 -4.71 6.53
N PHE A 400 -3.18 -3.45 6.81
CA PHE A 400 -4.55 -2.93 6.79
C PHE A 400 -5.03 -2.57 5.38
N TYR A 401 -4.10 -2.33 4.45
CA TYR A 401 -4.39 -2.13 3.03
C TYR A 401 -4.11 -3.37 2.19
N ALA A 402 -3.76 -4.51 2.80
CA ALA A 402 -3.58 -5.75 2.05
C ALA A 402 -4.92 -6.31 1.52
N PRO A 403 -4.93 -6.99 0.36
CA PRO A 403 -3.78 -7.22 -0.53
C PRO A 403 -3.56 -6.11 -1.55
N TYR A 404 -4.58 -5.30 -1.86
CA TYR A 404 -4.55 -4.39 -3.01
C TYR A 404 -3.69 -3.14 -2.81
N SER A 405 -3.57 -2.64 -1.58
CA SER A 405 -2.96 -1.34 -1.30
C SER A 405 -3.56 -0.20 -2.15
N ALA A 406 -4.86 -0.27 -2.44
CA ALA A 406 -5.56 0.70 -3.25
C ALA A 406 -5.57 2.08 -2.57
N ASN A 407 -5.03 3.09 -3.24
CA ASN A 407 -5.14 4.48 -2.84
C ASN A 407 -6.54 5.01 -3.20
N THR A 408 -7.18 5.74 -2.29
CA THR A 408 -8.51 6.32 -2.55
C THR A 408 -8.49 7.79 -2.96
N GLY A 409 -7.31 8.34 -3.25
CA GLY A 409 -7.16 9.69 -3.82
C GLY A 409 -7.11 9.71 -5.35
N PHE A 410 -6.97 8.57 -6.02
CA PHE A 410 -7.13 8.47 -7.49
C PHE A 410 -7.59 7.06 -7.90
N TYR A 411 -8.78 6.95 -8.49
CA TYR A 411 -9.31 5.68 -9.00
C TYR A 411 -10.35 5.88 -10.10
N TYR A 412 -10.52 4.85 -10.94
CA TYR A 412 -11.57 4.78 -11.95
C TYR A 412 -12.44 3.55 -11.72
N ILE A 413 -13.76 3.69 -11.73
CA ILE A 413 -14.70 2.57 -11.55
C ILE A 413 -15.78 2.66 -12.62
N ARG A 414 -15.95 1.55 -13.35
CA ARG A 414 -17.02 1.41 -14.35
C ARG A 414 -18.36 1.14 -13.66
N ASN A 415 -19.43 1.72 -14.16
CA ASN A 415 -20.77 1.48 -13.66
C ASN A 415 -21.30 0.12 -14.16
N ASN A 416 -21.58 -0.78 -13.22
CA ASN A 416 -22.28 -2.03 -13.46
C ASN A 416 -22.88 -2.55 -12.15
N ASP A 417 -23.67 -3.62 -12.21
CA ASP A 417 -24.35 -4.17 -11.05
C ASP A 417 -23.40 -4.49 -9.87
N LYS A 418 -22.17 -4.96 -10.16
CA LYS A 418 -21.18 -5.29 -9.13
C LYS A 418 -20.66 -4.04 -8.44
N THR A 419 -20.35 -2.99 -9.20
CA THR A 419 -19.78 -1.74 -8.67
C THR A 419 -20.82 -0.85 -8.01
N VAL A 420 -22.06 -0.87 -8.50
CA VAL A 420 -23.21 -0.25 -7.82
C VAL A 420 -23.43 -0.90 -6.45
N HIS A 421 -23.44 -2.23 -6.39
CA HIS A 421 -23.54 -2.92 -5.10
C HIS A 421 -22.32 -2.66 -4.20
N PHE A 422 -21.12 -2.58 -4.77
CA PHE A 422 -19.91 -2.19 -4.03
C PHE A 422 -20.03 -0.83 -3.36
N PHE A 423 -20.49 0.21 -4.07
CA PHE A 423 -20.69 1.52 -3.46
C PHE A 423 -21.80 1.54 -2.42
N ASN A 424 -22.85 0.73 -2.57
CA ASN A 424 -23.87 0.55 -1.53
C ASN A 424 -23.31 -0.11 -0.27
N SER A 425 -22.50 -1.17 -0.39
CA SER A 425 -21.79 -1.77 0.75
C SER A 425 -20.81 -0.80 1.40
N PHE A 426 -20.15 0.03 0.57
CA PHE A 426 -19.21 1.03 1.05
C PHE A 426 -19.89 2.15 1.83
N LEU A 427 -21.06 2.62 1.35
CA LEU A 427 -21.93 3.52 2.09
C LEU A 427 -22.23 2.92 3.48
N MET A 428 -22.67 1.67 3.56
CA MET A 428 -23.01 1.03 4.83
C MET A 428 -21.84 0.90 5.83
N SER A 429 -20.59 1.12 5.41
CA SER A 429 -19.39 0.99 6.24
C SER A 429 -18.95 2.27 6.95
N GLY A 430 -19.81 3.30 7.03
CA GLY A 430 -19.41 4.60 7.58
C GLY A 430 -19.06 4.61 9.07
N ASP A 431 -19.57 3.68 9.87
CA ASP A 431 -19.13 3.51 11.26
C ASP A 431 -17.68 2.98 11.36
N LEU A 432 -17.26 2.12 10.43
CA LEU A 432 -15.87 1.71 10.28
C LEU A 432 -14.98 2.86 9.82
N ILE A 433 -15.51 3.82 9.06
CA ILE A 433 -14.80 5.06 8.71
C ILE A 433 -14.55 5.89 9.98
N PHE A 434 -15.52 6.01 10.89
CA PHE A 434 -15.28 6.65 12.19
C PHE A 434 -14.24 5.89 13.02
N ALA A 435 -14.35 4.57 13.09
CA ALA A 435 -13.45 3.74 13.90
C ALA A 435 -12.00 3.75 13.42
N THR A 436 -11.78 3.92 12.11
CA THR A 436 -10.46 3.88 11.47
C THR A 436 -9.95 5.26 11.04
N HIS A 437 -10.82 6.28 11.10
CA HIS A 437 -10.61 7.61 10.55
C HIS A 437 -10.18 7.62 9.08
N SER A 438 -10.56 6.60 8.30
CA SER A 438 -10.06 6.40 6.95
C SER A 438 -11.04 5.58 6.12
N HIS A 439 -11.62 6.18 5.08
CA HIS A 439 -12.47 5.47 4.11
C HIS A 439 -11.71 4.43 3.26
N GLN A 440 -10.38 4.58 3.10
CA GLN A 440 -9.54 3.60 2.39
C GLN A 440 -9.54 2.21 3.03
N VAL A 441 -9.68 2.12 4.35
CA VAL A 441 -9.66 0.83 5.07
C VAL A 441 -10.90 -0.02 4.77
N PRO A 442 -12.15 0.48 4.95
CA PRO A 442 -13.34 -0.24 4.52
C PRO A 442 -13.33 -0.51 3.01
N LEU A 443 -12.92 0.46 2.19
CA LEU A 443 -12.89 0.30 0.73
C LEU A 443 -12.03 -0.91 0.33
N VAL A 444 -10.79 -1.01 0.81
CA VAL A 444 -9.89 -2.11 0.50
C VAL A 444 -10.41 -3.46 1.03
N ALA A 445 -11.06 -3.46 2.20
CA ALA A 445 -11.70 -4.66 2.73
C ALA A 445 -12.81 -5.16 1.79
N LEU A 446 -13.67 -4.25 1.34
CA LEU A 446 -14.78 -4.55 0.43
C LEU A 446 -14.30 -4.97 -0.96
N LEU A 447 -13.19 -4.43 -1.47
CA LEU A 447 -12.62 -4.88 -2.76
C LEU A 447 -12.31 -6.39 -2.73
N THR A 448 -11.76 -6.88 -1.61
CA THR A 448 -11.44 -8.31 -1.47
C THR A 448 -12.70 -9.16 -1.39
N GLU A 449 -13.67 -8.70 -0.60
CA GLU A 449 -14.96 -9.39 -0.44
C GLU A 449 -15.73 -9.46 -1.76
N HIS A 450 -15.87 -8.33 -2.46
CA HIS A 450 -16.62 -8.25 -3.71
C HIS A 450 -15.90 -8.97 -4.86
N ALA A 451 -14.56 -9.01 -4.85
CA ALA A 451 -13.82 -9.85 -5.80
C ALA A 451 -14.15 -11.33 -5.59
N SER A 452 -14.15 -11.81 -4.33
CA SER A 452 -14.46 -13.20 -4.01
C SER A 452 -15.93 -13.57 -4.22
N MET A 453 -16.85 -12.68 -3.86
CA MET A 453 -18.29 -12.97 -3.83
C MET A 453 -18.96 -12.75 -5.18
N TYR A 454 -18.54 -11.73 -5.94
CA TYR A 454 -19.21 -11.28 -7.17
C TYR A 454 -18.32 -11.30 -8.41
N GLY A 455 -17.06 -11.73 -8.27
CA GLY A 455 -16.09 -11.67 -9.35
C GLY A 455 -15.81 -10.23 -9.81
N LEU A 456 -15.78 -9.28 -8.88
CA LEU A 456 -15.38 -7.89 -9.15
C LEU A 456 -13.92 -7.88 -9.61
N ARG A 457 -13.66 -7.40 -10.83
CA ARG A 457 -12.31 -7.32 -11.39
C ARG A 457 -11.65 -6.01 -10.98
N VAL A 458 -10.65 -6.09 -10.11
CA VAL A 458 -9.89 -4.94 -9.60
C VAL A 458 -8.53 -4.90 -10.31
N LYS A 459 -8.03 -3.71 -10.63
CA LYS A 459 -6.66 -3.48 -11.10
C LYS A 459 -6.00 -2.41 -10.26
N ILE A 460 -4.82 -2.68 -9.75
CA ILE A 460 -4.00 -1.67 -9.07
C ILE A 460 -2.79 -1.37 -9.95
N PHE A 461 -2.56 -0.10 -10.26
CA PHE A 461 -1.35 0.33 -10.97
C PHE A 461 -0.18 0.33 -10.01
N ALA A 462 0.83 -0.48 -10.31
CA ALA A 462 1.93 -0.72 -9.40
C ALA A 462 2.69 0.58 -9.09
N ARG A 463 3.19 0.75 -7.86
CA ARG A 463 4.05 1.89 -7.50
C ARG A 463 5.34 2.02 -8.33
N THR A 464 5.67 1.01 -9.13
CA THR A 464 6.79 0.94 -10.08
C THR A 464 6.42 1.33 -11.51
N GLU A 465 5.14 1.39 -11.85
CA GLU A 465 4.62 1.92 -13.11
C GLU A 465 4.73 3.46 -13.16
N ASN A 466 4.68 4.05 -14.35
CA ASN A 466 5.00 5.47 -14.57
C ASN A 466 3.78 6.32 -14.93
N GLU A 467 2.64 5.71 -15.20
CA GLU A 467 1.45 6.36 -15.74
C GLU A 467 0.75 7.23 -14.69
N PHE A 468 0.72 6.74 -13.45
CA PHE A 468 0.02 7.38 -12.33
C PHE A 468 0.93 7.52 -11.08
N PRO A 469 2.03 8.29 -11.15
CA PRO A 469 2.92 8.50 -10.02
C PRO A 469 2.23 9.28 -8.88
N GLY A 470 2.61 8.92 -7.65
CA GLY A 470 2.12 9.57 -6.44
C GLY A 470 3.21 9.82 -5.41
N GLY A 471 2.84 9.93 -4.14
CA GLY A 471 3.74 10.18 -3.02
C GLY A 471 4.90 9.18 -2.89
N HIS A 472 4.66 7.90 -3.20
CA HIS A 472 5.75 6.91 -3.27
C HIS A 472 6.79 7.30 -4.32
N ALA A 473 6.37 7.67 -5.53
CA ALA A 473 7.28 8.10 -6.59
C ALA A 473 8.06 9.35 -6.16
N PHE A 474 7.36 10.36 -5.63
CA PHE A 474 7.97 11.61 -5.15
C PHE A 474 9.07 11.38 -4.11
N HIS A 475 8.85 10.48 -3.16
CA HIS A 475 9.78 10.26 -2.05
C HIS A 475 10.81 9.16 -2.28
N ARG A 476 10.57 8.23 -3.21
CA ARG A 476 11.39 7.01 -3.38
C ARG A 476 11.96 6.81 -4.77
N ARG A 477 11.41 7.44 -5.82
CA ARG A 477 11.83 7.23 -7.21
C ARG A 477 12.51 8.48 -7.77
N LYS A 478 13.72 8.75 -7.26
CA LYS A 478 14.51 9.95 -7.60
C LYS A 478 14.70 10.14 -9.10
N GLU A 479 15.08 9.09 -9.84
CA GLU A 479 15.34 9.19 -11.28
C GLU A 479 14.05 9.45 -12.07
N LEU A 480 12.96 8.75 -11.76
CA LEU A 480 11.64 9.05 -12.36
C LEU A 480 11.26 10.52 -12.17
N MET A 481 11.45 11.08 -10.97
CA MET A 481 11.13 12.48 -10.73
C MET A 481 11.98 13.43 -11.58
N LYS A 482 13.26 13.11 -11.83
CA LYS A 482 14.10 13.88 -12.76
C LYS A 482 13.58 13.78 -14.19
N ASP A 483 13.20 12.59 -14.62
CA ASP A 483 12.67 12.36 -15.98
C ASP A 483 11.36 13.12 -16.21
N ILE A 484 10.46 13.14 -15.22
CA ILE A 484 9.23 13.95 -15.24
C ILE A 484 9.57 15.43 -15.33
N ILE A 485 10.48 15.92 -14.48
CA ILE A 485 10.90 17.33 -14.44
C ILE A 485 11.55 17.78 -15.76
N ALA A 486 12.31 16.88 -16.39
CA ALA A 486 12.96 17.07 -17.69
C ALA A 486 12.00 16.90 -18.88
N GLY A 487 10.78 16.41 -18.65
CA GLY A 487 9.80 16.12 -19.71
C GLY A 487 10.13 14.89 -20.56
N ILE A 488 11.04 14.03 -20.08
CA ILE A 488 11.41 12.76 -20.70
C ILE A 488 10.29 11.74 -20.46
N GLU A 489 9.85 11.62 -19.20
CA GLU A 489 8.70 10.81 -18.82
C GLU A 489 7.45 11.69 -18.74
N LYS A 490 6.32 11.19 -19.25
CA LYS A 490 5.07 11.94 -19.36
C LYS A 490 3.93 11.12 -18.77
N PRO A 491 3.76 11.13 -17.44
CA PRO A 491 2.62 10.47 -16.80
C PRO A 491 1.28 11.09 -17.27
N TYR A 492 0.17 10.46 -16.91
CA TYR A 492 -1.15 11.10 -17.04
C TYR A 492 -1.36 12.14 -15.96
N ILE A 493 -1.02 11.78 -14.72
CA ILE A 493 -1.24 12.61 -13.54
C ILE A 493 -0.02 12.58 -12.61
N PHE A 494 0.07 13.54 -11.71
CA PHE A 494 0.94 13.44 -10.54
C PHE A 494 0.13 13.76 -9.28
N HIS A 495 0.13 12.82 -8.33
CA HIS A 495 -0.62 12.91 -7.07
C HIS A 495 0.29 13.25 -5.89
N MET A 496 0.07 14.37 -5.21
CA MET A 496 0.85 14.80 -4.03
C MET A 496 0.41 14.10 -2.73
N SER A 497 0.25 12.79 -2.78
CA SER A 497 0.01 11.95 -1.61
C SER A 497 1.26 11.83 -0.72
N TRP A 498 1.12 11.19 0.46
CA TRP A 498 2.21 10.99 1.43
C TRP A 498 2.82 12.28 2.00
N THR A 499 1.99 13.32 2.14
CA THR A 499 2.44 14.59 2.69
C THR A 499 1.89 14.81 4.09
N HIS A 500 2.71 15.38 4.98
CA HIS A 500 2.35 15.61 6.40
C HIS A 500 1.20 16.61 6.59
N SER A 501 1.15 17.67 5.78
CA SER A 501 0.12 18.72 5.87
C SER A 501 -0.12 19.38 4.52
N LYS A 502 -1.20 20.16 4.42
CA LYS A 502 -1.53 20.94 3.23
C LYS A 502 -0.42 21.91 2.84
N GLU A 503 0.18 22.59 3.81
CA GLU A 503 1.26 23.56 3.59
C GLU A 503 2.47 22.90 2.93
N ASN A 504 2.81 21.67 3.34
CA ASN A 504 3.88 20.92 2.70
C ASN A 504 3.51 20.52 1.27
N LYS A 505 2.24 20.22 0.97
CA LYS A 505 1.80 19.92 -0.42
C LYS A 505 2.03 21.12 -1.31
N ILE A 506 1.62 22.31 -0.86
CA ILE A 506 1.82 23.57 -1.59
C ILE A 506 3.31 23.81 -1.85
N LYS A 507 4.16 23.69 -0.82
CA LYS A 507 5.61 23.84 -0.97
C LYS A 507 6.21 22.84 -1.95
N PHE A 508 5.76 21.58 -1.93
CA PHE A 508 6.23 20.57 -2.87
C PHE A 508 5.78 20.87 -4.30
N PHE A 509 4.54 21.33 -4.53
CA PHE A 509 4.08 21.75 -5.85
C PHE A 509 4.85 22.97 -6.38
N GLN A 510 5.06 23.99 -5.55
CA GLN A 510 5.89 25.15 -5.90
C GLN A 510 7.30 24.71 -6.29
N GLN A 511 7.90 23.84 -5.49
CA GLN A 511 9.25 23.37 -5.75
C GLN A 511 9.34 22.51 -7.03
N LEU A 512 8.31 21.69 -7.33
CA LEU A 512 8.21 20.91 -8.57
C LEU A 512 7.96 21.76 -9.81
N GLY A 513 7.56 23.03 -9.66
CA GLY A 513 7.07 23.85 -10.76
C GLY A 513 5.68 23.43 -11.24
N GLU A 514 4.85 22.99 -10.30
CA GLU A 514 3.46 22.56 -10.53
C GLU A 514 2.46 23.41 -9.72
N TRP A 515 2.85 24.62 -9.34
CA TRP A 515 1.99 25.60 -8.66
C TRP A 515 1.62 26.76 -9.59
N TYR A 516 0.34 26.99 -9.82
CA TYR A 516 -0.18 27.96 -10.82
C TYR A 516 -1.20 28.95 -10.24
N VAL A 517 -1.28 29.09 -8.92
CA VAL A 517 -2.26 29.96 -8.24
C VAL A 517 -1.59 31.24 -7.76
N GLN A 518 -2.24 32.39 -7.99
CA GLN A 518 -1.88 33.68 -7.42
C GLN A 518 -2.25 33.77 -5.93
N ASP A 519 -1.37 34.36 -5.12
CA ASP A 519 -1.52 34.42 -3.65
C ASP A 519 -2.85 35.06 -3.20
N GLN A 520 -3.36 36.03 -3.96
CA GLN A 520 -4.63 36.71 -3.67
C GLN A 520 -5.86 35.78 -3.72
N CYS A 521 -5.76 34.63 -4.38
CA CYS A 521 -6.85 33.65 -4.48
C CYS A 521 -6.75 32.51 -3.47
N VAL A 522 -5.70 32.47 -2.64
CA VAL A 522 -5.48 31.38 -1.68
C VAL A 522 -6.44 31.52 -0.49
N GLN A 523 -7.29 30.50 -0.29
CA GLN A 523 -8.28 30.44 0.80
C GLN A 523 -9.22 31.67 0.87
N GLN A 524 -9.55 32.25 -0.29
CA GLN A 524 -10.45 33.40 -0.36
C GLN A 524 -11.76 33.01 -1.05
N PRO A 525 -12.93 33.46 -0.54
CA PRO A 525 -14.19 33.31 -1.27
C PRO A 525 -14.23 34.24 -2.49
N VAL A 526 -15.15 33.98 -3.43
CA VAL A 526 -15.34 34.80 -4.65
C VAL A 526 -15.46 36.29 -4.33
N ALA A 527 -16.22 36.65 -3.29
CA ALA A 527 -16.42 38.05 -2.89
C ALA A 527 -15.12 38.77 -2.51
N ALA A 528 -14.17 38.06 -1.87
CA ALA A 528 -12.89 38.64 -1.48
C ALA A 528 -11.92 38.77 -2.66
N ILE A 529 -12.01 37.87 -3.65
CA ILE A 529 -11.16 37.88 -4.85
C ILE A 529 -11.65 38.92 -5.86
N ALA A 530 -12.96 38.92 -6.15
CA ALA A 530 -13.56 39.75 -7.20
C ALA A 530 -13.89 41.18 -6.73
N GLY A 531 -14.03 41.39 -5.41
CA GLY A 531 -14.41 42.69 -4.85
C GLY A 531 -15.71 43.21 -5.46
N ALA A 532 -15.64 44.35 -6.15
CA ALA A 532 -16.80 44.98 -6.78
C ALA A 532 -17.42 44.16 -7.92
N ASP A 533 -16.67 43.22 -8.52
CA ASP A 533 -17.13 42.39 -9.63
C ASP A 533 -17.75 41.06 -9.18
N ALA A 534 -17.89 40.83 -7.86
CA ALA A 534 -18.39 39.56 -7.32
C ALA A 534 -19.75 39.14 -7.90
N ASP A 535 -20.71 40.07 -8.01
CA ASP A 535 -22.02 39.79 -8.57
C ASP A 535 -21.97 39.39 -10.06
N GLN A 536 -21.02 39.95 -10.82
CA GLN A 536 -20.82 39.60 -12.23
C GLN A 536 -20.22 38.20 -12.35
N VAL A 537 -19.25 37.87 -11.49
CA VAL A 537 -18.65 36.52 -11.43
C VAL A 537 -19.68 35.47 -11.03
N LEU A 538 -20.50 35.73 -10.01
CA LEU A 538 -21.52 34.79 -9.52
C LEU A 538 -22.65 34.55 -10.53
N ARG A 539 -22.96 35.53 -11.39
CA ARG A 539 -23.89 35.34 -12.52
C ARG A 539 -23.28 34.59 -13.71
N GLY A 540 -21.96 34.41 -13.71
CA GLY A 540 -21.22 33.79 -14.82
C GLY A 540 -20.89 34.76 -15.97
N ASP A 541 -21.04 36.07 -15.75
CA ASP A 541 -20.69 37.11 -16.74
C ASP A 541 -19.15 37.24 -16.89
N MET A 542 -18.41 36.90 -15.83
CA MET A 542 -16.94 36.94 -15.75
C MET A 542 -16.39 35.68 -15.07
N THR A 543 -15.14 35.34 -15.35
CA THR A 543 -14.44 34.23 -14.69
C THR A 543 -13.28 34.75 -13.85
N LEU A 544 -12.88 33.98 -12.82
CA LEU A 544 -11.69 34.26 -12.01
C LEU A 544 -10.41 33.66 -12.58
N LEU A 545 -10.47 33.00 -13.74
CA LEU A 545 -9.35 32.28 -14.29
C LEU A 545 -8.13 33.18 -14.56
N ASP A 546 -8.33 34.40 -15.08
CA ASP A 546 -7.22 35.35 -15.32
C ASP A 546 -6.73 36.02 -14.04
N THR A 547 -7.60 36.15 -13.04
CA THR A 547 -7.28 36.71 -11.73
C THR A 547 -6.52 35.74 -10.83
N CYS A 548 -6.82 34.43 -10.94
CA CYS A 548 -6.27 33.42 -10.05
C CYS A 548 -5.18 32.56 -10.67
N CYS A 549 -5.19 32.35 -11.99
CA CYS A 549 -4.19 31.50 -12.64
C CYS A 549 -3.01 32.33 -13.16
N VAL A 550 -1.80 31.78 -13.01
CA VAL A 550 -0.61 32.25 -13.72
C VAL A 550 -0.29 31.35 -14.90
N ARG A 551 0.31 31.93 -15.96
CA ARG A 551 0.70 31.19 -17.16
C ARG A 551 1.92 30.29 -16.92
N GLU A 552 2.92 30.82 -16.24
CA GLU A 552 4.13 30.08 -15.85
C GLU A 552 4.04 29.67 -14.38
N PRO A 553 4.55 28.49 -14.00
CA PRO A 553 4.46 28.03 -12.62
C PRO A 553 5.27 28.91 -11.67
N VAL A 554 4.73 29.10 -10.46
CA VAL A 554 5.43 29.74 -9.35
C VAL A 554 6.43 28.74 -8.76
N VAL A 555 7.71 28.89 -9.12
CA VAL A 555 8.78 28.02 -8.64
C VAL A 555 9.45 28.62 -7.40
N VAL A 556 9.33 27.94 -6.27
CA VAL A 556 9.98 28.35 -5.00
C VAL A 556 10.75 27.17 -4.43
N CYS A 557 12.03 27.39 -4.13
CA CYS A 557 12.83 26.41 -3.40
C CYS A 557 12.47 26.42 -1.91
N HIS A 558 12.29 25.23 -1.35
CA HIS A 558 11.97 25.04 0.07
C HIS A 558 12.94 24.04 0.73
N TYR A 559 13.28 22.96 0.03
CA TYR A 559 14.04 21.83 0.57
C TYR A 559 15.03 21.25 -0.43
N ARG A 560 16.32 21.18 -0.06
CA ARG A 560 17.37 20.66 -0.96
C ARG A 560 17.28 19.16 -1.26
N ASP A 561 16.59 18.39 -0.41
CA ASP A 561 16.52 16.93 -0.41
C ASP A 561 15.21 16.38 -1.02
N LYS A 562 14.37 17.27 -1.55
CA LYS A 562 13.13 16.91 -2.26
C LYS A 562 13.23 17.23 -3.76
N PRO A 563 12.46 16.51 -4.60
CA PRO A 563 12.35 16.85 -6.02
C PRO A 563 12.06 18.32 -6.26
N SER A 564 12.73 18.91 -7.25
CA SER A 564 12.67 20.36 -7.52
C SER A 564 12.92 20.67 -8.99
N LYS A 565 12.19 21.61 -9.58
CA LYS A 565 12.36 22.06 -10.97
C LYS A 565 13.73 22.67 -11.22
N ILE A 566 14.27 23.35 -10.21
CA ILE A 566 15.59 23.99 -10.22
C ILE A 566 16.43 23.48 -9.03
N PRO A 567 17.77 23.50 -9.10
CA PRO A 567 18.62 23.07 -7.98
C PRO A 567 18.49 23.90 -6.71
N CYS A 568 17.84 23.36 -5.69
CA CYS A 568 17.62 24.02 -4.38
C CYS A 568 18.74 23.75 -3.35
N LYS A 569 20.02 23.76 -3.75
CA LYS A 569 21.16 23.25 -2.94
C LYS A 569 21.35 23.96 -1.58
N GLU A 570 21.04 25.26 -1.53
CA GLU A 570 21.25 26.11 -0.35
C GLU A 570 20.12 26.02 0.70
N PHE A 571 19.02 25.32 0.39
CA PHE A 571 17.85 25.26 1.27
C PHE A 571 17.99 24.13 2.31
N PRO A 572 17.38 24.29 3.51
CA PRO A 572 17.46 23.25 4.54
C PRO A 572 16.80 21.94 4.07
N PRO A 573 17.32 20.76 4.46
CA PRO A 573 16.61 19.51 4.20
C PRO A 573 15.38 19.39 5.11
N ILE A 574 14.33 18.72 4.64
CA ILE A 574 13.19 18.33 5.50
C ILE A 574 13.35 16.91 6.05
N ASP A 575 13.98 16.01 5.28
CA ASP A 575 14.36 14.68 5.75
C ASP A 575 15.81 14.73 6.25
N ASN A 576 15.96 14.86 7.57
CA ASN A 576 17.27 14.96 8.23
C ASN A 576 18.30 13.96 7.67
N GLY A 577 19.46 14.47 7.25
CA GLY A 577 20.60 13.67 6.79
C GLY A 577 20.51 13.12 5.37
N LYS A 578 19.45 13.42 4.61
CA LYS A 578 19.40 13.03 3.19
C LYS A 578 20.26 13.92 2.30
N PRO A 579 20.90 13.35 1.25
CA PRO A 579 21.63 14.12 0.26
C PRO A 579 20.68 14.99 -0.57
N SER A 580 21.25 15.95 -1.31
CA SER A 580 20.46 16.75 -2.23
C SER A 580 19.78 15.89 -3.30
N PHE A 581 18.61 16.35 -3.75
CA PHE A 581 17.95 15.80 -4.92
C PHE A 581 18.78 16.00 -6.18
N TRP A 582 19.54 17.09 -6.31
CA TRP A 582 20.38 17.37 -7.49
C TRP A 582 21.84 16.96 -7.32
#